data_AF-A0A4T0E2G0-F1
#
_entry.id   AF-A0A4T0E2G0-F1
#
_cell.length_a   1.000
_cell.length_b   1.000
_cell.length_c   1.000
_cell.angle_alpha   90.00
_cell.angle_beta   90.00
_cell.angle_gamma   90.00
#
_symmetry.space_group_name_H-M   'P 1'
#
loop_
_entity.id
_entity.type
_entity.pdbx_description
1 polymer ?
#
loop_
_entity_poly.entity_id
_entity_poly.type
_entity_poly.pdbx_seq_one_letter_code
_entity_poly.pdbx_strand_id
1 'polypeptide(L)'
;MAAYRRQFDTLRYNFLDQGNSGTAYTISQHIILKCLTLRDEKSHVEKHVNNANTASIDHEKDIYTAMASYGRHPNVLCAILCIPEGIFLPRMKTTLYQCLKDNPLLCADTELQNRWISQLISAAAWLEKIGYAHGDLRLDNILIDVNKDIKIADFDATAASYLLARSPWAKEDAQGNCPQAGPETEQFSLGSCIFNIRYGRAPYAELELPVWFEG
;
A
#
# COMPACT_ATOMS: atom_id res chain seq x y z
N MET A 1 -22.66 -15.26 13.87
CA MET A 1 -21.35 -14.81 13.37
C MET A 1 -20.20 -15.67 13.91
N ALA A 2 -20.28 -17.00 13.77
CA ALA A 2 -19.23 -17.93 14.24
C ALA A 2 -18.49 -18.63 13.09
N ALA A 3 -18.91 -18.42 11.84
CA ALA A 3 -18.42 -19.18 10.68
C ALA A 3 -17.14 -18.63 10.04
N TYR A 4 -16.76 -17.37 10.29
CA TYR A 4 -15.60 -16.75 9.65
C TYR A 4 -14.25 -17.11 10.30
N ARG A 5 -14.22 -17.71 11.50
CA ARG A 5 -12.98 -17.86 12.30
C ARG A 5 -11.97 -18.89 11.78
N ARG A 6 -12.28 -19.69 10.75
CA ARG A 6 -11.41 -20.83 10.33
C ARG A 6 -11.36 -21.13 8.83
N GLN A 7 -11.83 -20.24 7.95
CA GLN A 7 -11.96 -20.59 6.52
C GLN A 7 -10.61 -20.80 5.80
N PHE A 8 -9.49 -20.38 6.37
CA PHE A 8 -8.16 -20.52 5.75
C PHE A 8 -7.09 -21.14 6.65
N ASP A 9 -7.47 -21.94 7.66
CA ASP A 9 -6.51 -22.63 8.53
C ASP A 9 -5.54 -23.54 7.75
N THR A 10 -5.96 -24.02 6.58
CA THR A 10 -5.12 -24.81 5.66
C THR A 10 -4.04 -23.97 4.96
N LEU A 11 -4.17 -22.64 4.92
CA LEU A 11 -3.19 -21.72 4.32
C LEU A 11 -2.12 -21.24 5.30
N ARG A 12 -2.13 -21.69 6.56
CA ARG A 12 -1.15 -21.27 7.58
C ARG A 12 0.31 -21.46 7.16
N TYR A 13 0.60 -22.51 6.38
CA TYR A 13 1.95 -22.79 5.86
C TYR A 13 2.31 -21.97 4.61
N ASN A 14 1.36 -21.21 4.06
CA ASN A 14 1.54 -20.36 2.90
C ASN A 14 1.55 -18.87 3.26
N PHE A 15 1.73 -18.53 4.54
CA PHE A 15 1.85 -17.16 4.99
C PHE A 15 2.94 -16.43 4.19
N LEU A 16 2.57 -15.28 3.61
CA LEU A 16 3.49 -14.43 2.88
C LEU A 16 3.87 -13.21 3.72
N ASP A 17 2.86 -12.48 4.20
CA ASP A 17 3.06 -11.24 4.93
C ASP A 17 1.82 -10.86 5.76
N GLN A 18 2.01 -9.99 6.75
CA GLN A 18 0.93 -9.42 7.57
C GLN A 18 1.03 -7.89 7.58
N GLY A 19 0.04 -7.25 6.94
CA GLY A 19 -0.14 -5.81 6.99
C GLY A 19 -1.04 -5.36 8.15
N ASN A 20 -1.32 -4.06 8.22
CA ASN A 20 -2.19 -3.47 9.25
C ASN A 20 -3.64 -3.98 9.17
N SER A 21 -4.17 -4.14 7.96
CA SER A 21 -5.57 -4.45 7.69
C SER A 21 -5.84 -5.93 7.35
N GLY A 22 -4.80 -6.73 7.09
CA GLY A 22 -4.98 -8.13 6.69
C GLY A 22 -3.71 -8.96 6.57
N THR A 23 -3.89 -10.24 6.27
CA THR A 23 -2.82 -11.23 6.06
C THR A 23 -2.82 -11.68 4.61
N ALA A 24 -1.65 -11.71 3.99
CA ALA A 24 -1.45 -12.24 2.64
C ALA A 24 -0.98 -13.69 2.70
N TYR A 25 -1.64 -14.56 1.93
CA TYR A 25 -1.30 -15.96 1.77
C TYR A 25 -0.93 -16.26 0.32
N THR A 26 0.12 -17.05 0.12
CA THR A 26 0.47 -17.60 -1.19
C THR A 26 -0.53 -18.68 -1.59
N ILE A 27 -1.18 -18.54 -2.74
CA ILE A 27 -2.04 -19.59 -3.30
C ILE A 27 -1.27 -20.40 -4.34
N SER A 28 -0.45 -19.73 -5.15
CA SER A 28 0.38 -20.38 -6.17
C SER A 28 1.64 -19.56 -6.45
N GLN A 29 2.39 -19.95 -7.50
CA GLN A 29 3.51 -19.15 -8.01
C GLN A 29 3.06 -17.80 -8.61
N HIS A 30 1.77 -17.62 -8.88
CA HIS A 30 1.24 -16.46 -9.60
C HIS A 30 0.17 -15.68 -8.84
N ILE A 31 -0.38 -16.24 -7.75
CA ILE A 31 -1.54 -15.68 -7.05
C ILE A 31 -1.29 -15.65 -5.55
N ILE A 32 -1.65 -14.54 -4.93
CA ILE A 32 -1.82 -14.39 -3.48
C ILE A 32 -3.28 -14.13 -3.15
N LEU A 33 -3.63 -14.39 -1.90
CA LEU A 33 -4.92 -14.06 -1.31
C LEU A 33 -4.67 -13.13 -0.11
N LYS A 34 -5.12 -11.88 -0.19
CA LYS A 34 -5.17 -10.94 0.94
C LYS A 34 -6.49 -11.15 1.66
N CYS A 35 -6.43 -11.61 2.91
CA CYS A 35 -7.60 -11.91 3.74
C CYS A 35 -7.63 -11.07 5.00
N LEU A 36 -8.83 -10.94 5.57
CA LEU A 36 -9.02 -10.36 6.89
C LEU A 36 -8.28 -11.15 7.97
N THR A 37 -7.53 -10.43 8.80
CA THR A 37 -7.04 -10.98 10.06
C THR A 37 -8.10 -10.75 11.13
N LEU A 38 -8.93 -11.77 11.39
CA LEU A 38 -9.90 -11.74 12.48
C LEU A 38 -9.23 -12.21 13.78
N ARG A 39 -9.22 -11.35 14.79
CA ARG A 39 -8.80 -11.69 16.15
C ARG A 39 -9.95 -12.33 16.91
N ASP A 40 -9.63 -13.15 17.90
CA ASP A 40 -10.65 -13.64 18.82
C ASP A 40 -11.31 -12.46 19.54
N GLU A 41 -12.64 -12.34 19.46
CA GLU A 41 -13.40 -11.26 20.10
C GLU A 41 -13.55 -11.52 21.61
N LYS A 42 -12.44 -11.59 22.35
CA LYS A 42 -12.45 -11.77 23.81
C LYS A 42 -12.70 -10.46 24.54
N SER A 43 -12.52 -9.33 23.86
CA SER A 43 -12.65 -7.97 24.39
C SER A 43 -13.38 -7.02 23.42
N HIS A 44 -13.90 -5.91 23.98
CA HIS A 44 -14.46 -4.81 23.17
C HIS A 44 -13.44 -4.20 22.21
N VAL A 45 -12.16 -4.17 22.61
CA VAL A 45 -11.06 -3.67 21.78
C VAL A 45 -10.88 -4.55 20.56
N GLU A 46 -10.79 -5.88 20.72
CA GLU A 46 -10.64 -6.82 19.59
C GLU A 46 -11.84 -6.76 18.63
N LYS A 47 -13.07 -6.58 19.16
CA LYS A 47 -14.25 -6.37 18.33
C LYS A 47 -14.16 -5.09 17.50
N HIS A 48 -13.68 -4.00 18.09
CA HIS A 48 -13.48 -2.74 17.36
C HIS A 48 -12.41 -2.89 16.26
N VAL A 49 -11.30 -3.57 16.56
CA VAL A 49 -10.24 -3.87 15.59
C VAL A 49 -10.77 -4.73 14.44
N ASN A 50 -11.53 -5.79 14.72
CA ASN A 50 -12.12 -6.62 13.67
C ASN A 50 -13.07 -5.83 12.76
N ASN A 51 -13.89 -4.94 13.34
CA ASN A 51 -14.78 -4.08 12.56
C ASN A 51 -13.99 -3.11 11.67
N ALA A 52 -12.92 -2.50 12.18
CA ALA A 52 -12.05 -1.61 11.42
C ALA A 52 -11.35 -2.35 10.27
N ASN A 53 -10.81 -3.54 10.52
CA ASN A 53 -10.19 -4.38 9.49
C ASN A 53 -11.20 -4.76 8.40
N THR A 54 -12.44 -5.10 8.79
CA THR A 54 -13.52 -5.42 7.85
C THR A 54 -13.86 -4.21 6.97
N ALA A 55 -14.00 -3.03 7.56
CA ALA A 55 -14.26 -1.80 6.80
C ALA A 55 -13.11 -1.49 5.82
N SER A 56 -11.86 -1.70 6.25
CA SER A 56 -10.67 -1.46 5.42
C SER A 56 -10.59 -2.40 4.21
N ILE A 57 -10.82 -3.71 4.40
CA ILE A 57 -10.79 -4.65 3.25
C ILE A 57 -11.95 -4.41 2.29
N ASP A 58 -13.13 -4.06 2.81
CA ASP A 58 -14.30 -3.82 1.97
C ASP A 58 -14.13 -2.54 1.17
N HIS A 59 -13.57 -1.50 1.79
CA HIS A 59 -13.16 -0.29 1.09
C HIS A 59 -12.14 -0.58 -0.02
N GLU A 60 -11.10 -1.38 0.26
CA GLU A 60 -10.12 -1.75 -0.76
C GLU A 60 -10.77 -2.52 -1.94
N LYS A 61 -11.71 -3.43 -1.66
CA LYS A 61 -12.48 -4.14 -2.71
C LYS A 61 -13.30 -3.17 -3.55
N ASP A 62 -13.93 -2.17 -2.93
CA ASP A 62 -14.71 -1.15 -3.61
C ASP A 62 -13.83 -0.31 -4.54
N ILE A 63 -12.63 0.07 -4.08
CA ILE A 63 -11.64 0.79 -4.89
C ILE A 63 -11.18 -0.05 -6.10
N TYR A 64 -10.82 -1.32 -5.91
CA TYR A 64 -10.45 -2.19 -7.05
C TYR A 64 -11.61 -2.34 -8.05
N THR A 65 -12.83 -2.48 -7.55
CA THR A 65 -14.04 -2.61 -8.37
C THR A 65 -14.30 -1.32 -9.16
N ALA A 66 -14.18 -0.16 -8.52
CA ALA A 66 -14.34 1.13 -9.16
C ALA A 66 -13.26 1.38 -10.22
N MET A 67 -11.98 1.13 -9.90
CA MET A 67 -10.87 1.28 -10.84
C MET A 67 -11.02 0.39 -12.08
N ALA A 68 -11.56 -0.84 -11.92
CA ALA A 68 -11.79 -1.75 -13.05
C ALA A 68 -12.69 -1.16 -14.14
N SER A 69 -13.60 -0.23 -13.80
CA SER A 69 -14.46 0.46 -14.76
C SER A 69 -13.72 1.45 -15.67
N TYR A 70 -12.54 1.93 -15.26
CA TYR A 70 -11.70 2.87 -16.01
C TYR A 70 -10.64 2.17 -16.88
N GLY A 71 -10.57 0.84 -16.83
CA GLY A 71 -9.56 0.03 -17.51
C GLY A 71 -8.37 -0.33 -16.63
N ARG A 72 -7.30 -0.84 -17.24
CA ARG A 72 -6.09 -1.30 -16.53
C ARG A 72 -4.90 -0.41 -16.86
N HIS A 73 -4.11 -0.08 -15.85
CA HIS A 73 -2.81 0.57 -16.02
C HIS A 73 -1.67 -0.42 -15.71
N PRO A 74 -0.59 -0.48 -16.51
CA PRO A 74 0.48 -1.48 -16.34
C PRO A 74 1.19 -1.38 -14.99
N ASN A 75 1.25 -0.19 -14.38
CA ASN A 75 1.93 0.06 -13.10
C ASN A 75 0.98 0.28 -11.91
N VAL A 76 -0.26 -0.18 -12.01
CA VAL A 76 -1.23 -0.22 -10.91
C VAL A 76 -1.67 -1.68 -10.74
N LEU A 77 -1.62 -2.21 -9.52
CA LEU A 77 -2.03 -3.58 -9.25
C LEU A 77 -3.54 -3.71 -9.47
N CYS A 78 -3.96 -4.80 -10.10
CA CYS A 78 -5.37 -5.08 -10.34
C CYS A 78 -5.76 -6.34 -9.56
N ALA A 79 -6.89 -6.29 -8.85
CA ALA A 79 -7.51 -7.49 -8.32
C ALA A 79 -7.88 -8.47 -9.44
N ILE A 80 -7.59 -9.75 -9.20
CA ILE A 80 -8.04 -10.86 -10.06
C ILE A 80 -9.50 -11.16 -9.75
N LEU A 81 -9.83 -11.23 -8.46
CA LEU A 81 -11.16 -11.53 -7.96
C LEU A 81 -11.31 -10.99 -6.53
N CYS A 82 -12.41 -10.29 -6.27
CA CYS A 82 -12.85 -9.94 -4.92
C CYS A 82 -13.93 -10.93 -4.47
N ILE A 83 -13.77 -11.51 -3.29
CA ILE A 83 -14.78 -12.35 -2.62
C ILE A 83 -15.10 -11.75 -1.24
N PRO A 84 -16.20 -12.14 -0.58
CA PRO A 84 -16.51 -11.65 0.76
C PRO A 84 -15.34 -11.81 1.74
N GLU A 85 -14.60 -12.92 1.64
CA GLU A 85 -13.54 -13.26 2.55
C GLU A 85 -12.18 -12.56 2.29
N GLY A 86 -11.97 -11.99 1.09
CA GLY A 86 -10.67 -11.44 0.71
C GLY A 86 -10.52 -11.06 -0.76
N ILE A 87 -9.28 -10.76 -1.16
CA ILE A 87 -8.91 -10.26 -2.47
C ILE A 87 -7.82 -11.15 -3.06
N PHE A 88 -8.08 -11.74 -4.23
CA PHE A 88 -7.06 -12.44 -5.01
C PHE A 88 -6.27 -11.45 -5.84
N LEU A 89 -4.95 -11.46 -5.68
CA LEU A 89 -4.03 -10.53 -6.35
C LEU A 89 -2.91 -11.29 -7.08
N PRO A 90 -2.34 -10.71 -8.15
CA PRO A 90 -1.13 -11.24 -8.76
C PRO A 90 0.00 -11.30 -7.74
N ARG A 91 0.76 -12.40 -7.74
CA ARG A 91 1.95 -12.53 -6.89
C ARG A 91 3.09 -11.68 -7.44
N MET A 92 3.58 -10.79 -6.60
CA MET A 92 4.75 -9.95 -6.86
C MET A 92 5.99 -10.55 -6.19
N LYS A 93 7.19 -10.15 -6.63
CA LYS A 93 8.45 -10.66 -6.07
C LYS A 93 8.71 -10.13 -4.67
N THR A 94 8.60 -8.82 -4.49
CA THR A 94 8.89 -8.11 -3.24
C THR A 94 8.39 -6.67 -3.31
N THR A 95 8.46 -5.93 -2.21
CA THR A 95 8.24 -4.47 -2.19
C THR A 95 9.47 -3.74 -2.71
N LEU A 96 9.29 -2.53 -3.25
CA LEU A 96 10.38 -1.69 -3.72
C LEU A 96 11.29 -1.28 -2.54
N TYR A 97 10.72 -1.07 -1.36
CA TYR A 97 11.47 -0.84 -0.12
C TYR A 97 12.45 -1.98 0.14
N GLN A 98 11.94 -3.22 0.20
CA GLN A 98 12.75 -4.39 0.50
C GLN A 98 13.80 -4.66 -0.60
N CYS A 99 13.46 -4.41 -1.86
CA CYS A 99 14.40 -4.53 -2.98
C CYS A 99 15.60 -3.58 -2.85
N LEU A 100 15.36 -2.30 -2.53
CA LEU A 100 16.41 -1.30 -2.33
C LEU A 100 17.24 -1.62 -1.09
N LYS A 101 16.59 -2.07 0.00
CA LYS A 101 17.25 -2.48 1.24
C LYS A 101 18.20 -3.66 1.03
N ASP A 102 17.75 -4.70 0.33
CA ASP A 102 18.53 -5.92 0.10
C ASP A 102 19.62 -5.76 -0.96
N ASN A 103 19.48 -4.76 -1.85
CA ASN A 103 20.41 -4.56 -2.95
C ASN A 103 20.85 -3.08 -3.02
N PRO A 104 21.71 -2.61 -2.10
CA PRO A 104 22.19 -1.23 -2.11
C PRO A 104 22.90 -0.83 -3.41
N LEU A 105 23.46 -1.80 -4.14
CA LEU A 105 24.08 -1.58 -5.45
C LEU A 105 23.06 -1.19 -6.55
N LEU A 106 21.78 -1.52 -6.39
CA LEU A 106 20.74 -1.04 -7.31
C LEU A 106 20.58 0.48 -7.25
N CYS A 107 20.99 1.11 -6.14
CA CYS A 107 21.04 2.57 -6.06
C CYS A 107 22.05 3.18 -7.05
N ALA A 108 22.96 2.39 -7.61
CA ALA A 108 23.89 2.82 -8.66
C ALA A 108 23.35 2.56 -10.09
N ASP A 109 22.30 1.74 -10.25
CA ASP A 109 21.69 1.48 -11.57
C ASP A 109 20.71 2.60 -11.94
N THR A 110 21.27 3.65 -12.53
CA THR A 110 20.50 4.85 -12.92
C THR A 110 19.42 4.54 -13.95
N GLU A 111 19.62 3.56 -14.84
CA GLU A 111 18.63 3.20 -15.86
C GLU A 111 17.41 2.52 -15.23
N LEU A 112 17.63 1.59 -14.30
CA LEU A 112 16.57 0.94 -13.54
C LEU A 112 15.81 1.95 -12.65
N GLN A 113 16.53 2.82 -11.95
CA GLN A 113 15.92 3.89 -11.15
C GLN A 113 15.04 4.82 -12.01
N ASN A 114 15.54 5.28 -13.15
CA ASN A 114 14.78 6.14 -14.06
C ASN A 114 13.52 5.44 -14.60
N ARG A 115 13.61 4.13 -14.86
CA ARG A 115 12.45 3.32 -15.26
C ARG A 115 11.40 3.25 -14.16
N TRP A 116 11.80 2.95 -12.93
CA TRP A 116 10.89 2.92 -11.78
C TRP A 116 10.23 4.26 -11.52
N ILE A 117 11.00 5.36 -11.58
CA ILE A 117 10.46 6.72 -11.43
C ILE A 117 9.44 7.01 -12.52
N SER A 118 9.73 6.67 -13.78
CA SER A 118 8.81 6.89 -14.90
C SER A 118 7.52 6.09 -14.74
N GLN A 119 7.61 4.83 -14.33
CA GLN A 119 6.47 3.96 -14.06
C GLN A 119 5.62 4.47 -12.90
N LEU A 120 6.26 4.98 -11.85
CA LEU A 120 5.60 5.51 -10.66
C LEU A 120 4.81 6.78 -11.01
N ILE A 121 5.45 7.70 -11.73
CA ILE A 121 4.79 8.92 -12.22
C ILE A 121 3.62 8.57 -13.13
N SER A 122 3.79 7.60 -14.05
CA SER A 122 2.70 7.16 -14.94
C SER A 122 1.51 6.60 -14.15
N ALA A 123 1.77 5.79 -13.12
CA ALA A 123 0.73 5.21 -12.28
C ALA A 123 0.00 6.29 -11.45
N ALA A 124 0.74 7.20 -10.83
CA ALA A 124 0.19 8.30 -10.04
C ALA A 124 -0.66 9.23 -10.90
N ALA A 125 -0.17 9.60 -12.10
CA ALA A 125 -0.92 10.43 -13.05
C ALA A 125 -2.20 9.73 -13.53
N TRP A 126 -2.19 8.40 -13.68
CA TRP A 126 -3.39 7.65 -14.01
C TRP A 126 -4.41 7.69 -12.87
N LEU A 127 -4.00 7.46 -11.62
CA LEU A 127 -4.88 7.57 -10.44
C LEU A 127 -5.51 8.95 -10.34
N GLU A 128 -4.69 10.00 -10.48
CA GLU A 128 -5.17 11.39 -10.49
C GLU A 128 -6.21 11.62 -11.61
N LYS A 129 -5.92 11.14 -12.82
CA LYS A 129 -6.82 11.27 -13.98
C LYS A 129 -8.18 10.61 -13.75
N ILE A 130 -8.23 9.48 -13.06
CA ILE A 130 -9.48 8.80 -12.72
C ILE A 130 -10.11 9.32 -11.42
N GLY A 131 -9.55 10.37 -10.83
CA GLY A 131 -10.12 11.08 -9.70
C GLY A 131 -9.84 10.44 -8.34
N TYR A 132 -8.72 9.71 -8.20
CA TYR A 132 -8.32 9.07 -6.94
C TYR A 132 -6.95 9.56 -6.45
N ALA A 133 -6.81 9.63 -5.13
CA ALA A 133 -5.56 9.80 -4.40
C ALA A 133 -5.27 8.50 -3.63
N HIS A 134 -4.04 7.99 -3.70
CA HIS A 134 -3.69 6.72 -3.06
C HIS A 134 -3.83 6.77 -1.52
N GLY A 135 -3.47 7.90 -0.91
CA GLY A 135 -3.60 8.15 0.53
C GLY A 135 -2.40 7.67 1.36
N ASP A 136 -1.81 6.53 0.99
CA ASP A 136 -0.58 5.99 1.62
C ASP A 136 0.49 5.58 0.60
N LEU A 137 0.84 6.50 -0.32
CA LEU A 137 1.86 6.20 -1.32
C LEU A 137 3.26 6.14 -0.68
N ARG A 138 3.83 4.94 -0.60
CA ARG A 138 5.16 4.68 -0.02
C ARG A 138 5.82 3.48 -0.68
N LEU A 139 7.14 3.32 -0.49
CA LEU A 139 7.90 2.23 -1.11
C LEU A 139 7.44 0.82 -0.72
N ASP A 140 6.83 0.66 0.46
CA ASP A 140 6.24 -0.60 0.92
C ASP A 140 5.00 -0.99 0.08
N ASN A 141 4.25 0.02 -0.38
CA ASN A 141 3.05 -0.12 -1.19
C ASN A 141 3.34 -0.09 -2.70
N ILE A 142 4.62 -0.14 -3.09
CA ILE A 142 5.05 -0.29 -4.48
C ILE A 142 5.70 -1.66 -4.62
N LEU A 143 5.09 -2.54 -5.41
CA LEU A 143 5.53 -3.92 -5.58
C LEU A 143 6.32 -4.11 -6.87
N ILE A 144 7.30 -5.00 -6.87
CA ILE A 144 8.11 -5.34 -8.04
C ILE A 144 7.68 -6.69 -8.60
N ASP A 145 7.47 -6.77 -9.91
CA ASP A 145 7.15 -8.02 -10.60
C ASP A 145 8.40 -8.80 -11.07
N VAL A 146 8.17 -9.90 -11.79
CA VAL A 146 9.26 -10.77 -12.26
C VAL A 146 10.22 -10.08 -13.24
N ASN A 147 9.74 -9.09 -13.98
CA ASN A 147 10.46 -8.31 -14.99
C ASN A 147 11.16 -7.08 -14.41
N LYS A 148 11.07 -6.88 -13.08
CA LYS A 148 11.52 -5.69 -12.36
C LYS A 148 10.70 -4.43 -12.66
N ASP A 149 9.47 -4.59 -13.15
CA ASP A 149 8.54 -3.47 -13.29
C ASP A 149 7.75 -3.28 -11.99
N ILE A 150 7.42 -2.02 -11.68
CA ILE A 150 6.69 -1.69 -10.45
C ILE A 150 5.19 -1.65 -10.66
N LYS A 151 4.43 -1.93 -9.59
CA LYS A 151 3.00 -1.65 -9.49
C LYS A 151 2.66 -1.04 -8.13
N ILE A 152 1.92 0.06 -8.13
CA ILE A 152 1.29 0.60 -6.92
C ILE A 152 0.24 -0.42 -6.44
N ALA A 153 0.21 -0.70 -5.15
CA ALA A 153 -0.68 -1.65 -4.48
C ALA A 153 -1.14 -1.10 -3.12
N ASP A 154 -2.04 -1.83 -2.47
CA ASP A 154 -2.61 -1.49 -1.15
C ASP A 154 -3.47 -0.23 -1.15
N PHE A 155 -4.69 -0.36 -1.65
CA PHE A 155 -5.62 0.76 -1.86
C PHE A 155 -6.59 0.97 -0.69
N ASP A 156 -6.26 0.48 0.51
CA ASP A 156 -7.14 0.57 1.67
C ASP A 156 -7.29 2.00 2.23
N ALA A 157 -6.32 2.88 1.95
CA ALA A 157 -6.35 4.30 2.26
C ALA A 157 -6.78 5.19 1.08
N THR A 158 -7.06 4.60 -0.09
CA THR A 158 -7.35 5.35 -1.32
C THR A 158 -8.70 6.05 -1.21
N ALA A 159 -8.75 7.31 -1.60
CA ALA A 159 -9.99 8.08 -1.62
C ALA A 159 -10.14 8.83 -2.93
N ALA A 160 -11.37 9.21 -3.23
CA ALA A 160 -11.62 10.10 -4.34
C ALA A 160 -10.90 11.43 -4.07
N SER A 161 -10.12 11.93 -5.03
CA SER A 161 -9.24 13.11 -4.84
C SER A 161 -9.99 14.40 -4.51
N TYR A 162 -11.33 14.39 -4.67
CA TYR A 162 -12.26 15.47 -4.30
C TYR A 162 -12.92 15.27 -2.91
N LEU A 163 -12.66 14.15 -2.22
CA LEU A 163 -13.22 13.77 -0.92
C LEU A 163 -12.16 13.09 -0.04
N LEU A 164 -11.37 13.91 0.67
CA LEU A 164 -10.84 13.69 2.02
C LEU A 164 -10.46 12.24 2.43
N ALA A 165 -9.18 11.88 2.36
CA ALA A 165 -8.57 10.86 3.26
C ALA A 165 -7.49 11.50 4.14
N ARG A 166 -6.78 10.78 5.03
CA ARG A 166 -5.63 11.31 5.81
C ARG A 166 -4.37 10.65 5.29
N SER A 167 -3.30 11.40 5.05
CA SER A 167 -1.98 10.82 4.74
C SER A 167 -1.02 11.06 5.89
N PRO A 168 -0.52 10.02 6.59
CA PRO A 168 0.41 10.20 7.70
C PRO A 168 1.80 10.68 7.26
N TRP A 169 2.13 10.65 5.96
CA TRP A 169 3.44 11.09 5.43
C TRP A 169 3.41 12.50 4.83
N ALA A 170 2.30 13.21 4.94
CA ALA A 170 2.28 14.62 4.59
C ALA A 170 2.89 15.46 5.72
N LYS A 171 3.55 16.56 5.35
CA LYS A 171 4.12 17.54 6.31
C LYS A 171 3.05 17.90 7.35
N GLU A 172 3.33 17.61 8.61
CA GLU A 172 2.48 18.03 9.72
C GLU A 172 2.35 19.56 9.68
N ASP A 173 1.14 20.07 9.90
CA ASP A 173 0.96 21.50 10.16
C ASP A 173 1.69 21.90 11.45
N ALA A 174 1.76 23.19 11.75
CA ALA A 174 2.44 23.68 12.96
C ALA A 174 1.82 23.17 14.28
N GLN A 175 0.73 22.41 14.21
CA GLN A 175 0.00 21.81 15.32
C GLN A 175 0.11 20.27 15.34
N GLY A 176 0.90 19.65 14.44
CA GLY A 176 1.09 18.20 14.41
C GLY A 176 -0.02 17.43 13.68
N ASN A 177 -0.90 18.09 12.93
CA ASN A 177 -1.96 17.41 12.19
C ASN A 177 -1.49 17.06 10.78
N CYS A 178 -1.77 15.82 10.37
CA CYS A 178 -1.61 15.40 8.98
C CYS A 178 -2.70 16.05 8.10
N PRO A 179 -2.33 16.77 7.03
CA PRO A 179 -3.31 17.33 6.11
C PRO A 179 -4.12 16.24 5.40
N GLN A 180 -5.30 16.65 4.91
CA GLN A 180 -6.19 15.76 4.16
C GLN A 180 -5.54 15.34 2.85
N ALA A 181 -5.65 14.05 2.53
CA ALA A 181 -5.21 13.44 1.30
C ALA A 181 -5.85 14.13 0.11
N GLY A 182 -5.00 14.61 -0.78
CA GLY A 182 -5.34 15.37 -1.97
C GLY A 182 -4.10 15.55 -2.83
N PRO A 183 -4.18 16.40 -3.86
CA PRO A 183 -3.06 16.59 -4.78
C PRO A 183 -1.76 16.94 -4.06
N GLU A 184 -1.79 17.82 -3.05
CA GLU A 184 -0.58 18.24 -2.34
C GLU A 184 0.11 17.10 -1.58
N THR A 185 -0.67 16.28 -0.85
CA THR A 185 -0.11 15.15 -0.08
C THR A 185 0.40 14.04 -1.00
N GLU A 186 -0.31 13.77 -2.10
CA GLU A 186 0.11 12.77 -3.09
C GLU A 186 1.41 13.20 -3.77
N GLN A 187 1.54 14.47 -4.15
CA GLN A 187 2.77 15.00 -4.74
C GLN A 187 3.95 14.94 -3.76
N PHE A 188 3.71 15.21 -2.47
CA PHE A 188 4.74 15.05 -1.43
C PHE A 188 5.19 13.59 -1.28
N SER A 189 4.24 12.65 -1.21
CA SER A 189 4.52 11.22 -1.11
C SER A 189 5.23 10.68 -2.36
N LEU A 190 4.81 11.12 -3.55
CA LEU A 190 5.47 10.82 -4.82
C LEU A 190 6.91 11.33 -4.83
N GLY A 191 7.13 12.59 -4.46
CA GLY A 191 8.47 13.18 -4.35
C GLY A 191 9.36 12.43 -3.36
N SER A 192 8.80 12.02 -2.22
CA SER A 192 9.49 11.23 -1.20
C SER A 192 9.90 9.85 -1.73
N CYS A 193 9.03 9.18 -2.48
CA CYS A 193 9.36 7.92 -3.15
C CYS A 193 10.47 8.09 -4.19
N ILE A 194 10.39 9.13 -5.02
CA ILE A 194 11.41 9.44 -6.05
C ILE A 194 12.77 9.71 -5.41
N PHE A 195 12.80 10.49 -4.33
CA PHE A 195 14.01 10.74 -3.54
C PHE A 195 14.60 9.42 -3.02
N ASN A 196 13.76 8.58 -2.43
CA ASN A 196 14.21 7.33 -1.84
C ASN A 196 14.72 6.34 -2.89
N ILE A 197 14.08 6.28 -4.07
CA ILE A 197 14.59 5.51 -5.22
C ILE A 197 15.97 6.01 -5.64
N ARG A 198 16.19 7.33 -5.69
CA ARG A 198 17.44 7.94 -6.15
C ARG A 198 18.60 7.76 -5.17
N TYR A 199 18.32 7.89 -3.88
CA TYR A 199 19.35 7.99 -2.84
C TYR A 199 19.42 6.77 -1.91
N GLY A 200 18.49 5.82 -2.04
CA GLY A 200 18.43 4.62 -1.22
C GLY A 200 18.10 4.88 0.26
N ARG A 201 17.58 6.07 0.58
CA ARG A 201 17.21 6.46 1.95
C ARG A 201 15.98 7.35 1.94
N ALA A 202 15.21 7.31 3.03
CA ALA A 202 14.08 8.21 3.22
C ALA A 202 14.54 9.68 3.24
N PRO A 203 13.74 10.62 2.71
CA PRO A 203 13.98 12.04 2.93
C PRO A 203 14.01 12.29 4.44
N TYR A 204 14.90 13.17 4.90
CA TYR A 204 15.04 13.55 6.31
C TYR A 204 15.54 12.45 7.28
N ALA A 205 16.03 11.31 6.80
CA ALA A 205 16.57 10.25 7.66
C ALA A 205 17.75 10.69 8.56
N GLU A 206 18.40 11.80 8.23
CA GLU A 206 19.53 12.39 8.99
C GLU A 206 19.09 13.47 9.98
N LEU A 207 17.82 13.90 9.96
CA LEU A 207 17.27 14.81 10.96
C LEU A 207 16.89 13.96 12.18
N GLU A 208 17.76 13.96 13.20
CA GLU A 208 17.32 13.64 14.55
C GLU A 208 16.09 14.51 14.85
N LEU A 209 15.00 13.89 15.32
CA LEU A 209 13.84 14.62 15.80
C LEU A 209 14.35 15.72 16.76
N PRO A 210 13.92 16.99 16.62
CA PRO A 210 14.31 18.02 17.57
C PRO A 210 14.01 17.54 19.00
N VAL A 211 14.98 17.68 19.89
CA VAL A 211 15.02 17.20 21.28
C VAL A 211 13.98 17.87 22.19
N TRP A 212 12.84 18.35 21.67
CA TRP A 212 11.84 19.13 22.41
C TRP A 212 10.53 18.37 22.66
N PHE A 213 10.61 17.05 22.89
CA PHE A 213 9.54 16.26 23.51
C PHE A 213 10.06 15.59 24.79
N GLU A 214 10.48 16.39 25.76
CA GLU A 214 10.34 16.04 27.18
C GLU A 214 9.50 17.12 27.84
N GLY A 215 8.25 16.77 28.16
CA GLY A 215 7.25 17.62 28.79
C GLY A 215 5.88 16.98 28.80
#